data_AF-A0A523BMJ9-F1
#
_entry.id   AF-A0A523BMJ9-F1
#
_cell.length_a   1.000
_cell.length_b   1.000
_cell.length_c   1.000
_cell.angle_alpha   90.00
_cell.angle_beta   90.00
_cell.angle_gamma   90.00
#
_symmetry.space_group_name_H-M   'P 1'
#
loop_
_entity.id
_entity.type
_entity.pdbx_description
1 polymer ?
#
loop_
_entity_poly.entity_id
_entity_poly.type
_entity_poly.pdbx_seq_one_letter_code
_entity_poly.pdbx_strand_id
1 'polypeptide(L)'
;MIRRRNNDPVLIDFGTSKYGYIQSHTIISGKDIHPPELKMKGEARPSTDVYMWAATVMKIMKPYADDFSKYLESSTFKLIYPPCRLVDCRTLTRIDRRKFDDILIKCLDPDHSKRITSGHELLSMLKGISIPPVVHNYIIVNGRRIDLDPNKKYVIGREGSGANIEVVDPQKHISRKHAELWFDRRRGKWIVSDRHSTNGTLVIKSDGPHLVCSGNRGKPVSPPVYPVELDPGDKIVLAFKDKGGNMYDPYIEIPFY
;
A
#
# COMPACT_ATOMS: atom_id res chain seq x y z
N MET A 1 13.89 -3.45 12.07
CA MET A 1 12.62 -2.72 11.94
C MET A 1 12.69 -1.22 12.24
N ILE A 2 13.36 -0.73 13.30
CA ILE A 2 13.50 0.73 13.56
C ILE A 2 14.98 1.09 13.75
N ARG A 3 15.44 2.17 13.09
CA ARG A 3 16.77 2.77 13.28
C ARG A 3 16.61 4.26 13.58
N ARG A 4 17.53 4.85 14.35
CA ARG A 4 17.60 6.32 14.53
C ARG A 4 18.40 6.95 13.40
N ARG A 5 17.86 8.01 12.78
CA ARG A 5 18.58 8.90 11.86
C ARG A 5 18.27 10.33 12.26
N ASN A 6 19.28 11.12 12.63
CA ASN A 6 19.13 12.51 13.09
C ASN A 6 18.06 12.68 14.20
N ASN A 7 18.06 11.79 15.19
CA ASN A 7 17.05 11.69 16.27
C ASN A 7 15.64 11.25 15.86
N ASP A 8 15.35 11.07 14.58
CA ASP A 8 14.05 10.55 14.15
C ASP A 8 14.05 9.02 14.03
N PRO A 9 12.98 8.34 14.47
CA PRO A 9 12.80 6.92 14.22
C PRO A 9 12.47 6.69 12.74
N VAL A 10 13.26 5.84 12.09
CA VAL A 10 13.08 5.45 10.68
C VAL A 10 12.77 3.96 10.64
N LEU A 11 11.70 3.60 9.93
CA LEU A 11 11.40 2.21 9.62
C LEU A 11 12.44 1.67 8.63
N ILE A 12 13.02 0.52 8.96
CA ILE A 12 14.01 -0.18 8.17
C ILE A 12 13.60 -1.63 8.01
N ASP A 13 14.16 -2.30 7.00
CA ASP A 13 13.95 -3.71 6.70
C ASP A 13 12.54 -4.01 6.15
N PHE A 14 12.35 -3.64 4.88
CA PHE A 14 11.14 -3.92 4.10
C PHE A 14 11.29 -5.17 3.22
N GLY A 15 12.31 -6.01 3.45
CA GLY A 15 12.62 -7.17 2.61
C GLY A 15 11.50 -8.22 2.58
N THR A 16 10.59 -8.20 3.55
CA THR A 16 9.42 -9.07 3.66
C THR A 16 8.09 -8.33 3.53
N SER A 17 8.13 -7.03 3.20
CA SER A 17 6.92 -6.23 2.98
C SER A 17 6.13 -6.77 1.79
N LYS A 18 4.80 -6.78 1.90
CA LYS A 18 3.92 -7.27 0.84
C LYS A 18 3.05 -6.16 0.30
N TYR A 19 3.02 -6.06 -1.02
CA TYR A 19 2.07 -5.18 -1.71
C TYR A 19 0.66 -5.78 -1.63
N GLY A 20 -0.32 -4.93 -1.30
CA GLY A 20 -1.74 -5.28 -1.40
C GLY A 20 -2.26 -6.33 -0.42
N TYR A 21 -1.53 -6.65 0.67
CA TYR A 21 -1.99 -7.60 1.70
C TYR A 21 -2.39 -8.99 1.16
N ILE A 22 -1.74 -9.45 0.09
CA ILE A 22 -1.99 -10.75 -0.51
C ILE A 22 -1.55 -11.86 0.48
N GLN A 23 -2.42 -12.86 0.71
CA GLN A 23 -2.09 -14.07 1.47
C GLN A 23 -0.78 -14.67 0.93
N SER A 24 0.24 -14.82 1.76
CA SER A 24 1.42 -15.58 1.33
C SER A 24 1.29 -17.03 1.73
N HIS A 25 1.72 -17.91 0.83
CA HIS A 25 1.88 -19.33 1.13
C HIS A 25 3.17 -19.60 1.94
N THR A 26 4.03 -18.59 2.14
CA THR A 26 5.27 -18.67 2.92
C THR A 26 5.22 -17.72 4.11
N ILE A 27 5.11 -18.27 5.32
CA ILE A 27 5.10 -17.50 6.57
C ILE A 27 6.55 -17.14 6.94
N ILE A 28 7.00 -15.94 6.57
CA ILE A 28 8.27 -15.40 7.05
C ILE A 28 7.98 -14.65 8.36
N SER A 29 8.03 -15.34 9.49
CA SER A 29 7.77 -14.73 10.81
C SER A 29 9.04 -14.66 11.66
N GLY A 30 9.41 -13.45 12.09
CA GLY A 30 10.25 -13.25 13.29
C GLY A 30 9.49 -13.70 14.54
N LYS A 31 10.16 -14.23 15.58
CA LYS A 31 9.48 -15.09 16.56
C LYS A 31 8.35 -14.42 17.40
N ASP A 32 8.37 -13.12 17.70
CA ASP A 32 7.66 -12.66 18.91
C ASP A 32 6.54 -11.61 18.76
N ILE A 33 6.42 -10.91 17.62
CA ILE A 33 5.55 -9.70 17.53
C ILE A 33 4.38 -9.80 16.53
N HIS A 34 4.21 -10.94 15.87
CA HIS A 34 3.15 -11.11 14.87
C HIS A 34 1.82 -11.48 15.53
N PRO A 35 0.70 -10.98 14.98
CA PRO A 35 -0.61 -11.36 15.46
C PRO A 35 -0.97 -12.81 15.10
N PRO A 36 -1.96 -13.42 15.79
CA PRO A 36 -2.32 -14.82 15.61
C PRO A 36 -2.69 -15.19 14.18
N GLU A 37 -3.45 -14.36 13.46
CA GLU A 37 -3.87 -14.65 12.09
C GLU A 37 -2.68 -14.70 11.10
N LEU A 38 -1.66 -13.88 11.31
CA LEU A 38 -0.45 -13.92 10.50
C LEU A 38 0.39 -15.16 10.82
N LYS A 39 0.51 -15.51 12.11
CA LYS A 39 1.24 -16.71 12.57
C LYS A 39 0.58 -18.02 12.13
N MET A 40 -0.75 -18.09 12.19
CA MET A 40 -1.50 -19.33 11.96
C MET A 40 -1.96 -19.49 10.52
N LYS A 41 -2.32 -18.39 9.84
CA LYS A 41 -2.96 -18.43 8.51
C LYS A 41 -2.16 -17.70 7.42
N GLY A 42 -1.09 -16.99 7.77
CA GLY A 42 -0.32 -16.19 6.80
C GLY A 42 -1.09 -14.98 6.25
N GLU A 43 -2.19 -14.59 6.91
CA GLU A 43 -3.02 -13.46 6.52
C GLU A 43 -2.41 -12.14 7.01
N ALA A 44 -2.03 -11.28 6.07
CA ALA A 44 -1.59 -9.93 6.37
C ALA A 44 -2.76 -8.97 6.12
N ARG A 45 -2.94 -7.97 6.99
CA ARG A 45 -3.97 -6.92 6.88
C ARG A 45 -3.39 -5.58 7.36
N PRO A 46 -3.99 -4.42 7.05
CA PRO A 46 -3.54 -3.16 7.64
C PRO A 46 -3.57 -3.15 9.17
N SER A 47 -4.53 -3.86 9.77
CA SER A 47 -4.60 -4.06 11.22
C SER A 47 -3.52 -5.01 11.78
N THR A 48 -2.82 -5.77 10.93
CA THR A 48 -1.64 -6.55 11.31
C THR A 48 -0.46 -5.62 11.63
N ASP A 49 -0.23 -4.60 10.80
CA ASP A 49 0.81 -3.61 11.06
C ASP A 49 0.54 -2.81 12.34
N VAL A 50 -0.74 -2.52 12.61
CA VAL A 50 -1.18 -1.85 13.85
C VAL A 50 -0.88 -2.72 15.09
N TYR A 51 -1.14 -4.03 15.02
CA TYR A 51 -0.79 -4.96 16.09
C TYR A 51 0.73 -4.99 16.31
N MET A 52 1.49 -5.17 15.23
CA MET A 52 2.95 -5.26 15.29
C MET A 52 3.59 -3.96 15.80
N TRP A 53 3.01 -2.81 15.45
CA TRP A 53 3.39 -1.51 16.00
C TRP A 53 3.21 -1.48 17.52
N ALA A 54 2.04 -1.87 18.02
CA ALA A 54 1.74 -1.85 19.45
C ALA A 54 2.66 -2.81 20.24
N ALA A 55 2.88 -4.02 19.72
CA ALA A 55 3.81 -4.99 20.32
C ALA A 55 5.25 -4.45 20.36
N THR A 56 5.67 -3.77 19.29
CA THR A 56 7.00 -3.12 19.21
C THR A 56 7.12 -1.99 20.22
N VAL A 57 6.10 -1.15 20.36
CA VAL A 57 6.07 -0.05 21.35
C VAL A 57 6.21 -0.61 22.77
N MET A 58 5.44 -1.65 23.13
CA MET A 58 5.56 -2.28 24.44
C MET A 58 6.96 -2.85 24.68
N LYS A 59 7.59 -3.50 23.69
CA LYS A 59 8.96 -4.01 23.79
C LYS A 59 9.99 -2.90 24.02
N ILE A 60 9.82 -1.75 23.36
CA ILE A 60 10.70 -0.57 23.57
C ILE A 60 10.53 0.00 24.99
N MET A 61 9.30 0.03 25.51
CA MET A 61 8.98 0.56 26.84
C MET A 61 9.40 -0.36 27.99
N LYS A 62 9.80 -1.60 27.69
CA LYS A 62 10.40 -2.53 28.66
C LYS A 62 11.46 -3.41 27.99
N PRO A 63 12.67 -2.87 27.75
CA PRO A 63 13.70 -3.53 26.93
C PRO A 63 14.17 -4.89 27.45
N TYR A 64 14.04 -5.15 28.76
CA TYR A 64 14.47 -6.39 29.42
C TYR A 64 13.44 -7.52 29.38
N ALA A 65 12.27 -7.30 28.76
CA ALA A 65 11.36 -8.39 28.46
C ALA A 65 11.78 -9.03 27.13
N ASP A 66 12.51 -10.14 27.22
CA ASP A 66 13.08 -10.82 26.04
C ASP A 66 12.01 -11.26 25.03
N ASP A 67 10.79 -11.54 25.50
CA ASP A 67 9.70 -12.09 24.71
C ASP A 67 8.36 -11.41 25.00
N PHE A 68 7.71 -10.90 23.94
CA PHE A 68 6.39 -10.28 24.00
C PHE A 68 5.28 -11.30 24.33
N SER A 69 5.48 -12.58 24.02
CA SER A 69 4.52 -13.65 24.34
C SER A 69 4.19 -13.72 25.83
N LYS A 70 5.13 -13.30 26.71
CA LYS A 70 4.95 -13.23 28.17
C LYS A 70 3.90 -12.23 28.62
N TYR A 71 3.47 -11.32 27.74
CA TYR A 71 2.38 -10.39 28.01
C TYR A 71 1.02 -10.96 27.63
N LEU A 72 0.99 -12.12 26.96
CA LEU A 72 -0.21 -12.71 26.40
C LEU A 72 -0.62 -13.96 27.18
N GLU A 73 -1.93 -14.10 27.33
CA GLU A 73 -2.55 -15.33 27.81
C GLU A 73 -2.45 -16.40 26.72
N SER A 74 -1.83 -17.54 27.03
CA SER A 74 -1.50 -18.58 26.04
C SER A 74 -2.70 -19.13 25.26
N SER A 75 -3.88 -19.16 25.89
CA SER A 75 -5.11 -19.72 25.30
C SER A 75 -5.88 -18.74 24.42
N THR A 76 -5.80 -17.44 24.72
CA THR A 76 -6.63 -16.41 24.06
C THR A 76 -5.84 -15.40 23.26
N PHE A 77 -4.51 -15.37 23.43
CA PHE A 77 -3.61 -14.34 22.89
C PHE A 77 -3.98 -12.90 23.31
N LYS A 78 -4.76 -12.73 24.37
CA LYS A 78 -5.08 -11.43 24.96
C LYS A 78 -4.02 -11.00 25.96
N LEU A 79 -3.88 -9.69 26.17
CA LEU A 79 -3.01 -9.17 27.23
C LEU A 79 -3.46 -9.66 28.62
N ILE A 80 -2.52 -10.16 29.43
CA ILE A 80 -2.79 -10.62 30.81
C ILE A 80 -3.10 -9.47 31.78
N TYR A 81 -2.63 -8.26 31.47
CA TYR A 81 -2.87 -7.03 32.22
C TYR A 81 -2.93 -5.81 31.29
N PRO A 82 -3.51 -4.69 31.72
CA PRO A 82 -3.40 -3.43 31.00
C PRO A 82 -1.93 -3.06 30.69
N PRO A 83 -1.63 -2.48 29.51
CA PRO A 83 -0.27 -2.21 29.05
C PRO A 83 0.60 -1.48 30.07
N CYS A 84 0.12 -0.44 30.73
CA CYS A 84 0.88 0.32 31.73
C CYS A 84 1.16 -0.42 33.04
N ARG A 85 0.58 -1.61 33.26
CA ARG A 85 1.04 -2.55 34.31
C ARG A 85 2.16 -3.47 33.82
N LEU A 86 2.27 -3.66 32.51
CA LEU A 86 3.24 -4.54 31.88
C LEU A 86 4.55 -3.80 31.54
N VAL A 87 4.47 -2.52 31.17
CA VAL A 87 5.59 -1.68 30.71
C VAL A 87 5.71 -0.36 31.49
N ASP A 88 6.85 0.33 31.36
CA ASP A 88 7.06 1.62 32.04
C ASP A 88 6.43 2.81 31.28
N CYS A 89 5.17 3.09 31.59
CA CYS A 89 4.44 4.25 31.08
C CYS A 89 4.83 5.59 31.72
N ARG A 90 5.78 5.65 32.67
CA ARG A 90 6.17 6.94 33.28
C ARG A 90 6.85 7.87 32.28
N THR A 91 7.45 7.29 31.25
CA THR A 91 8.11 8.00 30.15
C THR A 91 7.13 8.67 29.19
N LEU A 92 5.83 8.36 29.27
CA LEU A 92 4.80 8.98 28.46
C LEU A 92 4.40 10.34 29.07
N THR A 93 4.96 11.43 28.54
CA THR A 93 4.67 12.80 28.99
C THR A 93 3.61 13.51 28.14
N ARG A 94 3.32 12.99 26.94
CA ARG A 94 2.49 13.68 25.92
C ARG A 94 1.11 13.05 25.69
N ILE A 95 0.85 11.87 26.25
CA ILE A 95 -0.39 11.13 26.06
C ILE A 95 -0.91 10.70 27.44
N ASP A 96 -2.20 10.88 27.68
CA ASP A 96 -2.86 10.38 28.89
C ASP A 96 -2.70 8.86 29.00
N ARG A 97 -2.35 8.36 30.19
CA ARG A 97 -2.03 6.95 30.40
C ARG A 97 -3.22 6.02 30.15
N ARG A 98 -4.44 6.43 30.55
CA ARG A 98 -5.64 5.62 30.33
C ARG A 98 -5.94 5.53 28.84
N LYS A 99 -5.86 6.67 28.15
CA LYS A 99 -6.03 6.72 26.69
C LYS A 99 -4.99 5.85 25.96
N PHE A 100 -3.74 5.86 26.43
CA PHE A 100 -2.69 5.02 25.86
C PHE A 100 -2.95 3.52 26.07
N ASP A 101 -3.36 3.13 27.29
CA ASP A 101 -3.79 1.76 27.58
C ASP A 101 -4.92 1.31 26.66
N ASP A 102 -5.98 2.12 26.53
CA ASP A 102 -7.14 1.80 25.69
C ASP A 102 -6.74 1.63 24.21
N ILE A 103 -5.85 2.48 23.70
CA ILE A 103 -5.34 2.37 22.33
C ILE A 103 -4.57 1.07 22.13
N LEU A 104 -3.61 0.77 23.01
CA LEU A 104 -2.80 -0.45 22.88
C LEU A 104 -3.62 -1.72 23.06
N ILE A 105 -4.60 -1.73 23.97
CA ILE A 105 -5.54 -2.85 24.14
C ILE A 105 -6.29 -3.10 22.81
N LYS A 106 -6.79 -2.05 22.17
CA LYS A 106 -7.47 -2.18 20.87
C LYS A 106 -6.52 -2.64 19.77
N CYS A 107 -5.30 -2.11 19.70
CA CYS A 107 -4.32 -2.56 18.70
C CYS A 107 -3.98 -4.06 18.85
N LEU A 108 -3.95 -4.55 20.09
CA LEU A 108 -3.49 -5.91 20.44
C LEU A 108 -4.62 -6.92 20.61
N ASP A 109 -5.87 -6.59 20.26
CA ASP A 109 -6.98 -7.55 20.33
C ASP A 109 -6.67 -8.75 19.41
N PRO A 110 -6.76 -10.01 19.86
CA PRO A 110 -6.52 -11.16 19.01
C PRO A 110 -7.49 -11.23 17.81
N ASP A 111 -8.72 -10.71 17.97
CA ASP A 111 -9.71 -10.60 16.92
C ASP A 111 -9.45 -9.36 16.06
N HIS A 112 -8.95 -9.57 14.84
CA HIS A 112 -8.61 -8.49 13.93
C HIS A 112 -9.79 -7.57 13.56
N SER A 113 -11.04 -8.05 13.72
CA SER A 113 -12.25 -7.23 13.47
C SER A 113 -12.50 -6.19 14.58
N LYS A 114 -11.89 -6.37 15.75
CA LYS A 114 -12.00 -5.46 16.90
C LYS A 114 -10.80 -4.52 17.03
N ARG A 115 -9.78 -4.71 16.19
CA ARG A 115 -8.60 -3.85 16.16
C ARG A 115 -8.90 -2.53 15.48
N ILE A 116 -8.07 -1.55 15.81
CA ILE A 116 -7.89 -0.36 14.99
C ILE A 116 -7.51 -0.82 13.57
N THR A 117 -8.24 -0.31 12.58
CA THR A 117 -8.25 -0.86 11.23
C THR A 117 -7.03 -0.47 10.42
N SER A 118 -6.38 0.65 10.75
CA SER A 118 -5.26 1.21 9.97
C SER A 118 -4.35 2.09 10.80
N GLY A 119 -3.13 2.32 10.31
CA GLY A 119 -2.20 3.30 10.88
C GLY A 119 -2.75 4.73 10.88
N HIS A 120 -3.66 5.04 9.95
CA HIS A 120 -4.33 6.33 9.89
C HIS A 120 -5.31 6.52 11.07
N GLU A 121 -6.18 5.54 11.30
CA GLU A 121 -7.10 5.55 12.45
C GLU A 121 -6.31 5.58 13.77
N LEU A 122 -5.23 4.80 13.87
CA LEU A 122 -4.32 4.82 15.01
C LEU A 122 -3.76 6.23 15.26
N LEU A 123 -3.29 6.91 14.22
CA LEU A 123 -2.73 8.26 14.34
C LEU A 123 -3.80 9.26 14.81
N SER A 124 -5.02 9.17 14.28
CA SER A 124 -6.16 9.98 14.71
C SER A 124 -6.46 9.78 16.20
N MET A 125 -6.48 8.52 16.66
CA MET A 125 -6.69 8.21 18.08
C MET A 125 -5.57 8.75 18.97
N LEU A 126 -4.30 8.57 18.59
CA LEU A 126 -3.14 9.06 19.33
C LEU A 126 -3.16 10.58 19.45
N LYS A 127 -3.43 11.30 18.36
CA LYS A 127 -3.48 12.77 18.37
C LYS A 127 -4.77 13.34 18.97
N GLY A 128 -5.82 12.52 19.12
CA GLY A 128 -7.13 12.99 19.60
C GLY A 128 -7.84 13.95 18.65
N ILE A 129 -7.46 13.91 17.36
CA ILE A 129 -8.08 14.70 16.30
C ILE A 129 -8.53 13.74 15.21
N SER A 130 -9.68 14.01 14.60
CA SER A 130 -10.03 13.34 13.35
C SER A 130 -9.09 13.87 12.28
N ILE A 131 -8.11 13.05 11.91
CA ILE A 131 -7.27 13.32 10.75
C ILE A 131 -8.10 12.79 9.58
N PRO A 132 -8.43 13.59 8.56
CA PRO A 132 -9.04 13.03 7.36
C PRO A 132 -8.04 12.07 6.72
N PRO A 133 -8.48 10.90 6.21
CA PRO A 133 -7.59 10.01 5.47
C PRO A 133 -7.01 10.81 4.31
N VAL A 134 -5.68 10.89 4.27
CA VAL A 134 -4.98 11.51 3.16
C VAL A 134 -5.04 10.50 2.02
N VAL A 135 -6.18 10.46 1.33
CA VAL A 135 -6.36 9.65 0.12
C VAL A 135 -5.84 10.47 -1.05
N HIS A 136 -4.53 10.68 -1.08
CA HIS A 136 -3.90 11.05 -2.34
C HIS A 136 -3.82 9.80 -3.17
N ASN A 137 -4.51 9.79 -4.31
CA ASN A 137 -4.31 8.71 -5.26
C ASN A 137 -2.84 8.67 -5.65
N TYR A 138 -2.31 7.48 -5.77
CA TYR A 138 -0.92 7.27 -6.14
C TYR A 138 -0.81 6.10 -7.09
N ILE A 139 0.27 6.09 -7.85
CA ILE A 139 0.64 4.93 -8.66
C ILE A 139 1.97 4.37 -8.18
N ILE A 140 2.21 3.11 -8.53
CA ILE A 140 3.50 2.46 -8.28
C ILE A 140 4.20 2.23 -9.61
N VAL A 141 5.34 2.89 -9.80
CA VAL A 141 6.15 2.78 -11.01
C VAL A 141 7.59 2.48 -10.62
N ASN A 142 8.21 1.46 -11.24
CA ASN A 142 9.57 1.00 -10.92
C ASN A 142 9.78 0.73 -9.41
N GLY A 143 8.74 0.23 -8.72
CA GLY A 143 8.77 -0.02 -7.28
C GLY A 143 8.72 1.24 -6.39
N ARG A 144 8.43 2.41 -6.96
CA ARG A 144 8.31 3.69 -6.23
C ARG A 144 6.88 4.19 -6.25
N ARG A 145 6.41 4.67 -5.09
CA ARG A 145 5.15 5.39 -4.95
C ARG A 145 5.30 6.80 -5.53
N ILE A 146 4.38 7.17 -6.41
CA ILE A 146 4.26 8.52 -6.98
C ILE A 146 2.90 9.05 -6.60
N ASP A 147 2.86 10.00 -5.66
CA ASP A 147 1.63 10.69 -5.28
C ASP A 147 1.15 11.58 -6.44
N LEU A 148 -0.14 11.47 -6.74
CA LEU A 148 -0.76 12.22 -7.81
C LEU A 148 -1.44 13.48 -7.27
N ASP A 149 -1.10 14.62 -7.86
CA ASP A 149 -1.73 15.91 -7.61
C ASP A 149 -2.93 16.06 -8.55
N PRO A 150 -4.17 16.19 -8.01
CA PRO A 150 -5.37 16.41 -8.81
C PRO A 150 -5.35 17.67 -9.69
N ASN A 151 -4.39 18.58 -9.48
CA ASN A 151 -4.21 19.80 -10.26
C ASN A 151 -3.24 19.62 -11.43
N LYS A 152 -2.59 18.46 -11.54
CA LYS A 152 -1.55 18.19 -12.53
C LYS A 152 -1.99 17.10 -13.51
N LYS A 153 -1.58 17.28 -14.76
CA LYS A 153 -1.66 16.24 -15.80
C LYS A 153 -0.30 15.56 -15.91
N TYR A 154 -0.31 14.24 -15.93
CA TYR A 154 0.88 13.41 -15.98
C TYR A 154 0.96 12.69 -17.32
N VAL A 155 2.09 12.83 -17.99
CA VAL A 155 2.48 11.99 -19.12
C VAL A 155 3.30 10.83 -18.58
N ILE A 156 2.87 9.62 -18.90
CA ILE A 156 3.58 8.37 -18.60
C ILE A 156 4.33 7.94 -19.85
N GLY A 157 5.62 7.61 -19.71
CA GLY A 157 6.46 7.28 -20.85
C GLY A 157 7.73 6.55 -20.46
N ARG A 158 8.48 6.12 -21.47
CA ARG A 158 9.76 5.44 -21.25
C ARG A 158 10.79 6.34 -20.57
N GLU A 159 11.65 5.77 -19.74
CA GLU A 159 12.77 6.46 -19.10
C GLU A 159 13.68 7.21 -20.09
N GLY A 160 14.16 8.39 -19.69
CA GLY A 160 15.00 9.27 -20.49
C GLY A 160 14.25 10.01 -21.61
N SER A 161 12.92 10.07 -21.53
CA SER A 161 12.08 10.71 -22.54
C SER A 161 11.64 12.12 -22.18
N GLY A 162 11.74 12.51 -20.90
CA GLY A 162 11.21 13.74 -20.36
C GLY A 162 9.71 13.65 -20.03
N ALA A 163 9.18 12.45 -19.81
CA ALA A 163 7.82 12.26 -19.32
C ALA A 163 7.70 12.66 -17.84
N ASN A 164 6.50 12.98 -17.36
CA ASN A 164 6.30 13.29 -15.94
C ASN A 164 6.53 12.05 -15.06
N ILE A 165 6.17 10.88 -15.59
CA ILE A 165 6.29 9.58 -14.96
C ILE A 165 7.05 8.68 -15.91
N GLU A 166 8.26 8.29 -15.52
CA GLU A 166 9.17 7.53 -16.36
C GLU A 166 9.21 6.05 -15.95
N VAL A 167 9.05 5.18 -16.93
CA VAL A 167 8.97 3.72 -16.77
C VAL A 167 10.24 3.10 -17.35
N VAL A 168 10.91 2.26 -16.56
CA VAL A 168 12.10 1.53 -16.99
C VAL A 168 11.66 0.43 -17.95
N ASP A 169 12.04 0.56 -19.21
CA ASP A 169 11.71 -0.40 -20.25
C ASP A 169 12.90 -0.54 -21.23
N PRO A 170 13.87 -1.41 -20.89
CA PRO A 170 15.06 -1.60 -21.72
C PRO A 170 14.74 -2.23 -23.08
N GLN A 171 13.61 -2.93 -23.21
CA GLN A 171 13.17 -3.56 -24.45
C GLN A 171 12.39 -2.61 -25.38
N LYS A 172 12.14 -1.37 -24.95
CA LYS A 172 11.55 -0.28 -25.77
C LYS A 172 10.13 -0.57 -26.27
N HIS A 173 9.34 -1.37 -25.57
CA HIS A 173 7.91 -1.55 -25.80
C HIS A 173 7.08 -0.30 -25.44
N ILE A 174 7.55 0.51 -24.50
CA ILE A 174 6.89 1.73 -24.06
C ILE A 174 7.34 2.89 -24.96
N SER A 175 6.35 3.58 -25.55
CA SER A 175 6.56 4.83 -26.27
C SER A 175 7.14 5.91 -25.35
N ARG A 176 7.87 6.88 -25.93
CA ARG A 176 8.45 8.01 -25.20
C ARG A 176 7.39 8.81 -24.42
N LYS A 177 6.21 9.00 -25.01
CA LYS A 177 5.03 9.57 -24.35
C LYS A 177 3.88 8.61 -24.67
N HIS A 178 3.60 7.68 -23.75
CA HIS A 178 2.75 6.51 -24.00
C HIS A 178 1.30 6.78 -23.63
N ALA A 179 1.08 7.28 -22.43
CA ALA A 179 -0.25 7.54 -21.89
C ALA A 179 -0.28 8.87 -21.13
N GLU A 180 -1.48 9.36 -20.89
CA GLU A 180 -1.77 10.51 -20.06
C GLU A 180 -2.72 10.14 -18.93
N LEU A 181 -2.48 10.72 -17.76
CA LEU A 181 -3.23 10.51 -16.54
C LEU A 181 -3.58 11.87 -15.94
N TRP A 182 -4.85 12.12 -15.65
CA TRP A 182 -5.31 13.36 -15.02
C TRP A 182 -6.55 13.14 -14.18
N PHE A 183 -6.83 14.06 -13.25
CA PHE A 183 -8.07 14.06 -12.49
C PHE A 183 -9.15 14.87 -13.22
N ASP A 184 -10.25 14.23 -13.61
CA ASP A 184 -11.44 14.91 -14.10
C ASP A 184 -12.26 15.42 -12.91
N ARG A 185 -12.16 16.72 -12.64
CA ARG A 185 -12.89 17.38 -11.55
C ARG A 185 -14.40 17.35 -11.69
N ARG A 186 -14.94 17.24 -12.91
CA ARG A 186 -16.40 17.17 -13.12
C ARG A 186 -16.94 15.81 -12.69
N ARG A 187 -16.16 14.75 -12.92
CA ARG A 187 -16.52 13.38 -12.57
C ARG A 187 -16.00 12.94 -11.19
N GLY A 188 -15.02 13.65 -10.64
CA GLY A 188 -14.34 13.27 -9.40
C GLY A 188 -13.51 11.99 -9.56
N LYS A 189 -13.00 11.73 -10.77
CA LYS A 189 -12.32 10.48 -11.13
C LYS A 189 -10.98 10.74 -11.81
N TRP A 190 -10.02 9.85 -11.57
CA TRP A 190 -8.81 9.80 -12.37
C TRP A 190 -9.10 9.14 -13.70
N ILE A 191 -8.55 9.70 -14.78
CA ILE A 191 -8.75 9.25 -16.15
C ILE A 191 -7.39 8.93 -16.74
N VAL A 192 -7.29 7.75 -17.37
CA VAL A 192 -6.14 7.38 -18.21
C VAL A 192 -6.55 7.38 -19.68
N SER A 193 -5.68 7.88 -20.54
CA SER A 193 -5.85 7.85 -21.99
C SER A 193 -4.54 7.53 -22.68
N ASP A 194 -4.60 6.80 -23.78
CA ASP A 194 -3.43 6.47 -24.59
C ASP A 194 -3.06 7.65 -25.49
N ARG A 195 -1.75 7.89 -25.68
CA ARG A 195 -1.21 8.95 -26.54
C ARG A 195 -0.82 8.45 -27.94
N HIS A 196 -1.61 7.56 -28.52
CA HIS A 196 -1.28 6.86 -29.77
C HIS A 196 0.03 6.07 -29.65
N SER A 197 0.16 5.33 -28.56
CA SER A 197 1.28 4.45 -28.31
C SER A 197 1.34 3.32 -29.34
N THR A 198 2.54 2.79 -29.56
CA THR A 198 2.72 1.73 -30.58
C THR A 198 2.15 0.39 -30.13
N ASN A 199 2.20 0.10 -28.83
CA ASN A 199 1.83 -1.21 -28.27
C ASN A 199 0.56 -1.17 -27.41
N GLY A 200 -0.13 -0.03 -27.37
CA GLY A 200 -1.45 0.10 -26.77
C GLY A 200 -1.43 0.22 -25.25
N THR A 201 -2.58 0.62 -24.72
CA THR A 201 -2.85 0.74 -23.30
C THR A 201 -4.17 0.02 -22.98
N LEU A 202 -4.24 -0.65 -21.83
CA LEU A 202 -5.49 -1.14 -21.26
C LEU A 202 -5.50 -0.92 -19.75
N VAL A 203 -6.66 -1.03 -19.13
CA VAL A 203 -6.83 -1.00 -17.67
C VAL A 203 -7.40 -2.34 -17.22
N ILE A 204 -6.74 -3.02 -16.29
CA ILE A 204 -7.31 -4.19 -15.62
C ILE A 204 -8.10 -3.69 -14.41
N LYS A 205 -9.41 -3.90 -14.45
CA LYS A 205 -10.36 -3.62 -13.36
C LYS A 205 -10.83 -4.93 -12.72
N SER A 206 -11.61 -4.84 -11.65
CA SER A 206 -12.20 -6.00 -10.97
C SER A 206 -13.16 -6.82 -11.87
N ASP A 207 -13.77 -6.17 -12.86
CA ASP A 207 -14.70 -6.78 -13.82
C ASP A 207 -14.02 -7.24 -15.12
N GLY A 208 -12.70 -7.02 -15.25
CA GLY A 208 -11.89 -7.50 -16.39
C GLY A 208 -11.05 -6.41 -17.06
N PRO A 209 -10.46 -6.71 -18.23
CA PRO A 209 -9.66 -5.76 -18.98
C PRO A 209 -10.52 -4.78 -19.81
N HIS A 210 -10.26 -3.48 -19.66
CA HIS A 210 -10.87 -2.39 -20.40
C HIS A 210 -9.84 -1.79 -21.35
N LEU A 211 -10.09 -1.92 -22.66
CA LEU A 211 -9.18 -1.43 -23.68
C LEU A 211 -9.22 0.10 -23.77
N VAL A 212 -8.07 0.75 -23.58
CA VAL A 212 -7.92 2.20 -23.78
C VAL A 212 -7.57 2.48 -25.24
N CYS A 213 -6.60 1.74 -25.79
CA CYS A 213 -6.23 1.78 -27.20
C CYS A 213 -5.58 0.45 -27.61
N SER A 214 -6.04 -0.12 -28.73
CA SER A 214 -5.35 -1.25 -29.36
C SER A 214 -4.06 -0.74 -29.99
N GLY A 215 -2.92 -1.19 -29.49
CA GLY A 215 -1.64 -0.94 -30.15
C GLY A 215 -1.62 -1.64 -31.50
N ASN A 216 -0.96 -1.05 -32.50
CA ASN A 216 -0.72 -1.70 -33.78
C ASN A 216 0.78 -1.61 -34.10
N ARG A 217 1.51 -2.73 -33.96
CA ARG A 217 2.90 -2.80 -34.44
C ARG A 217 2.91 -2.61 -35.97
N GLY A 218 3.50 -1.50 -36.42
CA GLY A 218 3.80 -1.28 -37.84
C GLY A 218 2.65 -0.75 -38.71
N LYS A 219 1.51 -0.38 -38.13
CA LYS A 219 0.45 0.37 -38.83
C LYS A 219 0.09 1.63 -38.03
N PRO A 220 -0.32 2.73 -38.68
CA PRO A 220 -0.82 3.91 -37.98
C PRO A 220 -1.91 3.49 -36.98
N VAL A 221 -1.83 4.02 -35.77
CA VAL A 221 -2.91 3.89 -34.78
C VAL A 221 -4.13 4.60 -35.34
N SER A 222 -5.10 3.84 -35.85
CA SER A 222 -6.40 4.41 -36.22
C SER A 222 -7.26 4.56 -34.96
N PRO A 223 -7.93 5.70 -34.75
CA PRO A 223 -8.85 5.89 -33.63
C PRO A 223 -9.91 4.78 -33.64
N PRO A 224 -10.32 4.31 -32.45
CA PRO A 224 -10.60 5.15 -31.29
C PRO A 224 -9.71 4.91 -30.06
N VAL A 225 -9.31 6.00 -29.41
CA VAL A 225 -8.80 6.02 -28.03
C VAL A 225 -9.99 6.24 -27.10
N TYR A 226 -10.17 5.37 -26.12
CA TYR A 226 -11.22 5.45 -25.13
C TYR A 226 -10.60 5.75 -23.77
N PRO A 227 -10.68 7.00 -23.27
CA PRO A 227 -10.25 7.29 -21.91
C PRO A 227 -11.02 6.42 -20.91
N VAL A 228 -10.32 5.83 -19.96
CA VAL A 228 -10.89 4.94 -18.94
C VAL A 228 -10.74 5.58 -17.56
N GLU A 229 -11.81 5.51 -16.77
CA GLU A 229 -11.81 5.96 -15.38
C GLU A 229 -11.08 4.95 -14.49
N LEU A 230 -10.34 5.44 -13.51
CA LEU A 230 -9.59 4.62 -12.56
C LEU A 230 -10.21 4.68 -11.18
N ASP A 231 -10.28 3.50 -10.57
CA ASP A 231 -10.62 3.29 -9.17
C ASP A 231 -9.43 2.68 -8.43
N PRO A 232 -9.24 2.99 -7.14
CA PRO A 232 -8.20 2.35 -6.33
C PRO A 232 -8.25 0.82 -6.44
N GLY A 233 -7.13 0.20 -6.79
CA GLY A 233 -7.01 -1.23 -7.07
C GLY A 233 -6.88 -1.58 -8.55
N ASP A 234 -7.23 -0.66 -9.45
CA ASP A 234 -7.05 -0.85 -10.90
C ASP A 234 -5.57 -0.91 -11.28
N LYS A 235 -5.27 -1.53 -12.42
CA LYS A 235 -3.92 -1.55 -13.00
C LYS A 235 -3.91 -0.98 -14.40
N ILE A 236 -3.07 0.03 -14.63
CA ILE A 236 -2.80 0.55 -15.96
C ILE A 236 -1.74 -0.36 -16.60
N VAL A 237 -2.07 -0.97 -17.73
CA VAL A 237 -1.14 -1.80 -18.49
C VAL A 237 -0.61 -1.00 -19.67
N LEU A 238 0.69 -0.80 -19.70
CA LEU A 238 1.39 -0.18 -20.82
C LEU A 238 2.01 -1.27 -21.68
N ALA A 239 1.64 -1.30 -22.95
CA ALA A 239 1.93 -2.38 -23.88
C ALA A 239 1.38 -3.75 -23.46
N PHE A 240 0.81 -4.48 -24.42
CA PHE A 240 0.38 -5.86 -24.21
C PHE A 240 0.44 -6.66 -25.51
N LYS A 241 0.42 -8.00 -25.43
CA LYS A 241 0.12 -8.87 -26.57
C LYS A 241 -1.31 -9.37 -26.48
N ASP A 242 -2.01 -9.36 -27.60
CA ASP A 242 -3.29 -10.05 -27.75
C ASP A 242 -3.03 -11.55 -27.96
N LYS A 243 -3.63 -12.40 -27.12
CA LYS A 243 -3.56 -13.87 -27.23
C LYS A 243 -4.84 -14.47 -27.83
N GLY A 244 -5.75 -13.65 -28.36
CA GLY A 244 -7.07 -14.05 -28.82
C GLY A 244 -8.05 -14.26 -27.66
N GLY A 245 -9.35 -14.10 -27.93
CA GLY A 245 -10.41 -14.39 -26.95
C GLY A 245 -10.38 -13.51 -25.69
N ASN A 246 -10.13 -12.20 -25.84
CA ASN A 246 -10.05 -11.19 -24.75
C ASN A 246 -8.92 -11.41 -23.73
N MET A 247 -7.96 -12.29 -24.01
CA MET A 247 -6.82 -12.52 -23.13
C MET A 247 -5.63 -11.64 -23.56
N TYR A 248 -5.24 -10.70 -22.70
CA TYR A 248 -4.10 -9.82 -22.92
C TYR A 248 -2.91 -10.24 -22.04
N ASP A 249 -1.71 -10.23 -22.60
CA ASP A 249 -0.45 -10.50 -21.91
C ASP A 249 0.27 -9.18 -21.62
N PRO A 250 0.23 -8.65 -20.39
CA PRO A 250 0.76 -7.33 -20.07
C PRO A 250 2.30 -7.33 -20.10
N TYR A 251 2.89 -6.26 -20.63
CA TYR A 251 4.33 -6.05 -20.52
C TYR A 251 4.70 -5.33 -19.23
N ILE A 252 4.01 -4.21 -18.94
CA ILE A 252 4.22 -3.42 -17.74
C ILE A 252 2.85 -3.11 -17.12
N GLU A 253 2.71 -3.45 -15.84
CA GLU A 253 1.56 -3.08 -15.02
C GLU A 253 1.93 -1.96 -14.05
N ILE A 254 1.09 -0.94 -13.98
CA ILE A 254 1.20 0.19 -13.06
C ILE A 254 -0.03 0.17 -12.16
N PRO A 255 0.09 -0.32 -10.91
CA PRO A 255 -0.99 -0.27 -9.93
C PRO A 255 -1.39 1.17 -9.61
N PHE A 256 -2.70 1.41 -9.49
CA PHE A 256 -3.32 2.66 -9.08
C PHE A 256 -4.05 2.48 -7.75
N TYR A 257 -3.89 3.43 -6.82
CA TYR A 257 -4.48 3.44 -5.48
C TYR A 257 -5.04 4.83 -5.16
#